data_AF-A0A857VFB2-F1
#
_entry.id   AF-A0A857VFB2-F1
#
_cell.length_a   1.000
_cell.length_b   1.000
_cell.length_c   1.000
_cell.angle_alpha   90.00
_cell.angle_beta   90.00
_cell.angle_gamma   90.00
#
_symmetry.space_group_name_H-M   'P 1'
#
loop_
_entity.id
_entity.type
_entity.pdbx_description
1 polymer ?
#
loop_
_entity_poly.entity_id
_entity_poly.type
_entity_poly.pdbx_seq_one_letter_code
_entity_poly.pdbx_strand_id
1 'polypeptide(L)' 'MGGYQDGDRWVDPDGTSHTVNSTNDPNVPGGYYYNQHGPDGHATAVYNSDGTFANVAANRDWVEVPRQDQD' A
#
# COMPACT_ATOMS: atom_id res chain seq x y z
N MET A 1 -1.83 15.22 17.15
CA MET A 1 -1.28 15.35 15.80
C MET A 1 -0.83 13.94 15.43
N GLY A 2 -1.46 13.15 14.58
CA GLY A 2 -2.42 13.35 13.50
C GLY A 2 -2.03 12.26 12.50
N GLY A 3 -2.80 11.19 12.38
CA GLY A 3 -2.44 10.07 11.52
C GLY A 3 -3.36 8.89 11.80
N TYR A 4 -4.35 8.71 10.94
CA TYR A 4 -5.24 7.55 10.95
C TYR A 4 -4.39 6.29 10.73
N GLN A 5 -4.24 5.45 11.76
CA GLN A 5 -3.74 4.09 11.60
C GLN A 5 -4.92 3.23 11.20
N ASP A 6 -5.00 2.84 9.93
CA ASP A 6 -5.99 1.88 9.49
C ASP A 6 -5.32 0.83 8.61
N GLY A 7 -5.17 -0.38 9.17
CA GLY A 7 -4.88 -1.61 8.44
C GLY A 7 -3.56 -2.30 8.81
N ASP A 8 -3.63 -3.62 8.91
CA ASP A 8 -2.65 -4.48 9.56
C ASP A 8 -1.23 -4.28 9.05
N ARG A 9 -0.29 -4.10 10.00
CA ARG A 9 1.15 -4.16 9.75
C ARG A 9 1.71 -5.47 10.27
N TRP A 10 2.43 -6.20 9.43
CA TRP A 10 3.21 -7.36 9.84
C TRP A 10 4.62 -7.31 9.25
N VAL A 11 5.52 -8.07 9.86
CA VAL A 11 6.92 -8.13 9.44
C VAL A 11 7.30 -9.60 9.28
N ASP A 12 7.85 -9.93 8.12
CA ASP A 12 8.35 -11.27 7.82
C ASP A 12 9.69 -11.52 8.52
N PRO A 13 10.09 -12.79 8.71
CA PRO A 13 11.37 -13.15 9.35
C PRO A 13 12.63 -12.60 8.65
N ASP A 14 12.52 -12.25 7.37
CA ASP A 14 13.59 -11.65 6.58
C ASP A 14 13.72 -10.12 6.78
N GLY A 15 12.86 -9.53 7.60
CA GLY A 15 12.83 -8.10 7.88
C GLY A 15 11.91 -7.30 6.95
N THR A 16 11.23 -7.95 6.00
CA THR A 16 10.27 -7.29 5.12
C THR A 16 9.01 -6.89 5.88
N SER A 17 8.67 -5.61 5.85
CA SER A 17 7.45 -5.10 6.48
C SER A 17 6.34 -4.88 5.46
N HIS A 18 5.13 -5.24 5.86
CA HIS A 18 3.92 -5.13 5.06
C HIS A 18 2.93 -4.24 5.77
N THR A 19 2.23 -3.40 5.01
CA THR A 19 1.14 -2.58 5.55
C THR A 19 -0.01 -2.55 4.56
N VAL A 20 -1.20 -2.86 5.05
CA VAL A 20 -2.45 -2.63 4.30
C VAL A 20 -3.07 -1.35 4.81
N ASN A 21 -3.53 -0.45 3.93
CA ASN A 21 -4.29 0.72 4.34
C ASN A 21 -5.48 0.95 3.42
N SER A 22 -6.63 1.34 3.96
CA SER A 22 -7.78 1.73 3.14
C SER A 22 -7.39 2.86 2.15
N THR A 23 -7.81 2.75 0.88
CA THR A 23 -7.61 3.82 -0.10
C THR A 23 -8.82 4.74 -0.18
N ASN A 24 -8.54 6.03 -0.40
CA ASN A 24 -9.56 7.03 -0.73
C ASN A 24 -9.64 7.28 -2.25
N ASP A 25 -9.02 6.45 -3.09
CA ASP A 25 -9.08 6.58 -4.54
C ASP A 25 -10.53 6.38 -5.02
N PRO A 26 -11.16 7.40 -5.65
CA PRO A 26 -12.53 7.27 -6.15
C PRO A 26 -12.69 6.21 -7.25
N ASN A 27 -11.60 5.78 -7.89
CA ASN A 27 -11.61 4.70 -8.88
C ASN A 27 -11.61 3.31 -8.23
N VAL A 28 -11.36 3.22 -6.92
CA VAL A 28 -11.34 1.97 -6.16
C VAL A 28 -12.15 2.12 -4.85
N PRO A 29 -13.48 2.33 -4.92
CA PRO A 29 -14.29 2.57 -3.73
C PRO A 29 -14.22 1.40 -2.73
N GLY A 30 -13.78 1.69 -1.50
CA GLY A 30 -13.61 0.67 -0.46
C GLY A 30 -12.40 -0.26 -0.68
N GLY A 31 -11.54 0.03 -1.65
CA GLY A 31 -10.29 -0.68 -1.85
C GLY A 31 -9.25 -0.35 -0.79
N TYR A 32 -8.07 -0.94 -0.96
CA TYR A 32 -6.92 -0.73 -0.09
C TYR A 32 -5.60 -0.70 -0.84
N TYR A 33 -4.63 0.03 -0.30
CA TYR A 33 -3.22 -0.07 -0.62
C TYR A 33 -2.60 -1.23 0.13
N TYR A 34 -1.75 -1.98 -0.55
CA TYR A 34 -0.81 -2.92 0.03
C TYR A 34 0.60 -2.40 -0.24
N ASN A 35 1.38 -2.20 0.81
CA ASN A 35 2.75 -1.73 0.74
C ASN A 35 3.68 -2.78 1.33
N GLN A 36 4.77 -3.07 0.63
CA GLN A 36 5.84 -3.97 1.07
C GLN A 36 7.14 -3.18 1.08
N HIS A 37 7.85 -3.18 2.21
CA HIS A 37 9.18 -2.61 2.36
C HIS A 37 10.13 -3.70 2.82
N GLY A 38 10.96 -4.20 1.89
CA GLY A 38 12.01 -5.17 2.16
C GLY A 38 13.40 -4.53 2.11
N PRO A 39 14.44 -5.30 2.46
CA PRO A 39 15.83 -4.88 2.32
C PRO A 39 16.22 -4.58 0.86
N ASP A 40 15.54 -5.21 -0.10
CA ASP A 40 15.83 -5.09 -1.53
C ASP A 40 14.97 -4.04 -2.26
N GLY A 41 14.03 -3.39 -1.56
CA GLY A 41 13.21 -2.33 -2.14
C GLY A 41 11.82 -2.17 -1.54
N HIS A 42 11.05 -1.28 -2.14
CA HIS A 42 9.67 -0.98 -1.78
C HIS A 42 8.72 -1.25 -2.95
N ALA A 43 7.55 -1.83 -2.66
CA ALA A 43 6.49 -2.08 -3.63
C ALA A 43 5.13 -1.66 -3.07
N THR A 44 4.34 -0.93 -3.88
CA THR A 44 2.96 -0.55 -3.57
C THR A 44 2.01 -1.12 -4.62
N ALA A 45 0.87 -1.64 -4.18
CA ALA A 45 -0.21 -2.14 -5.01
C ALA A 45 -1.57 -1.68 -4.48
N VAL A 46 -2.53 -1.44 -5.37
CA VAL A 46 -3.92 -1.10 -5.04
C VAL A 46 -4.83 -2.30 -5.32
N TYR A 47 -5.69 -2.62 -4.38
CA TYR A 47 -6.66 -3.69 -4.50
C TYR A 47 -8.09 -3.15 -4.32
N ASN A 48 -9.03 -3.73 -5.06
CA ASN A 48 -10.45 -3.51 -4.85
C ASN A 48 -10.89 -4.09 -3.49
N SER A 49 -12.07 -3.70 -3.01
CA SER A 49 -12.65 -4.21 -1.75
C SER A 49 -12.87 -5.73 -1.74
N ASP A 50 -13.00 -6.35 -2.91
CA ASP A 50 -13.12 -7.79 -3.09
C ASP A 50 -11.77 -8.54 -3.11
N GLY A 51 -10.66 -7.82 -2.94
CA GLY A 51 -9.30 -8.37 -2.94
C GLY A 51 -8.71 -8.58 -4.34
N THR A 52 -9.39 -8.19 -5.41
CA THR A 52 -8.84 -8.26 -6.77
C THR A 52 -7.92 -7.07 -7.06
N PHE A 53 -6.93 -7.26 -7.92
CA PHE A 53 -5.99 -6.19 -8.29
C PHE A 53 -6.72 -5.07 -9.03
N ALA A 54 -6.61 -3.83 -8.53
CA ALA A 54 -7.36 -2.71 -9.09
C ALA A 54 -6.78 -2.28 -10.45
N ASN A 55 -7.64 -1.96 -11.41
CA ASN A 55 -7.23 -1.50 -12.74
C ASN A 55 -7.07 0.03 -12.77
N VAL A 56 -6.11 0.55 -12.01
CA VAL A 56 -5.83 1.99 -11.87
C VAL A 56 -4.43 2.35 -12.35
N ALA A 57 -4.20 3.62 -12.66
CA ALA A 57 -2.90 4.11 -13.13
C ALA A 57 -1.76 3.76 -12.16
N ALA A 58 -1.99 3.89 -10.84
CA ALA A 58 -1.03 3.54 -9.79
C ALA A 58 -0.55 2.07 -9.81
N ASN A 59 -1.31 1.18 -10.43
CA ASN A 59 -0.97 -0.24 -10.59
C ASN A 59 -0.40 -0.57 -11.97
N ARG A 60 -0.67 0.28 -12.97
CA ARG A 60 -0.17 0.11 -14.35
C ARG A 60 1.23 0.67 -14.49
N ASP A 61 1.39 1.88 -13.99
CA ASP A 61 2.66 2.51 -13.78
C ASP A 61 3.04 2.09 -12.35
N TRP A 62 3.96 1.15 -12.19
CA TRP A 62 4.53 0.82 -10.88
C TRP A 62 5.22 2.09 -10.36
N VAL A 63 4.45 2.97 -9.73
CA VAL A 63 4.97 4.20 -9.18
C VAL A 63 5.47 3.84 -7.80
N GLU A 64 6.79 3.92 -7.63
CA GLU A 64 7.38 4.01 -6.32
C GLU A 64 6.78 5.26 -5.66
N VAL A 65 5.73 5.07 -4.85
CA VAL A 65 5.14 6.18 -4.12
C VAL A 65 6.25 6.68 -3.20
N PRO A 66 6.67 7.96 -3.31
CA PRO A 66 7.73 8.49 -2.48
C PRO A 66 7.35 8.24 -1.02
N ARG A 67 8.29 7.67 -0.25
CA ARG A 67 8.17 7.45 1.19
C ARG A 67 7.47 8.66 1.82
N GLN A 68 6.28 8.47 2.39
CA GLN A 68 5.66 9.49 3.24
C GLN A 68 6.39 9.62 4.59
N ASP A 69 7.42 8.81 4.81
CA ASP A 69 8.24 8.76 6.02
C ASP A 69 9.60 9.49 5.90
N GLN A 70 9.87 10.22 4.81
CA GLN A 70 11.02 11.12 4.75
C GLN A 70 10.65 12.53 5.22
N ASP A 71 10.73 12.74 6.53
CA ASP A 71 11.21 13.99 7.14
C ASP A 71 12.68 13.78 7.59
#